data_AF-A0A0C2LZD4-F1
#
_entry.id   AF-A0A0C2LZD4-F1
#
_cell.length_a   1.000
_cell.length_b   1.000
_cell.length_c   1.000
_cell.angle_alpha   90.00
_cell.angle_beta   90.00
_cell.angle_gamma   90.00
#
_symmetry.space_group_name_H-M   'P 1'
#
loop_
_entity.id
_entity.type
_entity.pdbx_description
1 polymer ?
#
loop_
_entity_poly.entity_id
_entity_poly.type
_entity_poly.pdbx_seq_one_letter_code
_entity_poly.pdbx_strand_id
1 'polypeptide(L)'
;MGQGEITSEIKNNDVRVGDKIKLKKIGTRDIKVPVYSKDGSEIVSWKNAKRNIWEIKNLSRDIEIKQEIDEDKFAEIKLDGEIRQRMHIKSREEFNHEKNLIVDTEYKLRHEHKQNLTRSIK
;
A
#
# COMPACT_ATOMS: atom_id res chain seq x y z
N MET A 1 -2.15 2.39 -4.17
CA MET A 1 -1.45 3.67 -3.90
C MET A 1 -0.01 3.31 -3.58
N GLY A 2 0.99 3.94 -4.22
CA GLY A 2 2.31 3.97 -3.59
C GLY A 2 2.13 4.84 -2.35
N GLN A 3 2.36 4.29 -1.16
CA GLN A 3 2.05 4.98 0.10
C GLN A 3 2.69 6.39 0.17
N GLY A 4 3.77 6.64 -0.55
CA GLY A 4 4.47 7.93 -0.62
C GLY A 4 3.68 9.10 -1.24
N GLU A 5 2.97 8.94 -2.36
CA GLU A 5 2.36 10.10 -3.05
C GLU A 5 1.30 10.82 -2.21
N ILE A 6 0.39 10.07 -1.58
CA ILE A 6 -0.68 10.66 -0.77
C ILE A 6 -0.12 11.17 0.56
N THR A 7 0.86 10.49 1.16
CA THR A 7 1.48 10.97 2.41
C THR A 7 2.28 12.26 2.18
N SER A 8 2.97 12.40 1.05
CA SER A 8 3.61 13.66 0.65
C SER A 8 2.58 14.78 0.48
N GLU A 9 1.48 14.52 -0.23
CA GLU A 9 0.45 15.54 -0.45
C GLU A 9 -0.27 15.94 0.86
N ILE A 10 -0.50 14.99 1.78
CA ILE A 10 -1.01 15.26 3.14
C ILE A 10 -0.05 16.16 3.92
N LYS A 11 1.25 15.87 3.87
CA LYS A 11 2.28 16.65 4.56
C LYS A 11 2.38 18.06 4.00
N ASN A 12 2.38 18.20 2.67
CA ASN A 12 2.46 19.49 1.98
C ASN A 12 1.24 20.38 2.23
N ASN A 13 0.08 19.78 2.53
CA ASN A 13 -1.16 20.49 2.86
C ASN A 13 -1.43 20.63 4.38
N ASP A 14 -0.48 20.25 5.25
CA ASP A 14 -0.60 20.22 6.72
C ASP A 14 -1.94 19.60 7.18
N VAL A 15 -2.35 18.50 6.52
CA VAL A 15 -3.59 17.81 6.82
C VAL A 15 -3.44 16.99 8.09
N ARG A 16 -4.30 17.25 9.07
CA ARG A 16 -4.40 16.49 10.32
C ARG A 16 -5.73 15.78 10.42
N VAL A 17 -5.80 14.82 11.34
CA VAL A 17 -7.05 14.14 11.67
C VAL A 17 -8.08 15.18 12.12
N GLY A 18 -9.25 15.16 11.50
CA GLY A 18 -10.33 16.13 11.77
C GLY A 18 -10.38 17.33 10.81
N ASP A 19 -9.36 17.53 9.97
CA ASP A 19 -9.39 18.59 8.97
C ASP A 19 -10.35 18.27 7.81
N LYS A 20 -11.03 19.30 7.32
CA LYS A 20 -11.86 19.23 6.11
C LYS A 20 -10.96 19.39 4.90
N ILE A 21 -10.88 18.35 4.08
CA ILE A 21 -10.07 18.35 2.86
C ILE A 21 -10.93 18.23 1.60
N LYS A 22 -10.43 18.77 0.50
CA LYS A 22 -10.95 18.55 -0.86
C LYS A 22 -9.97 17.69 -1.63
N LEU A 23 -10.46 16.54 -2.09
CA LEU A 23 -9.75 15.65 -3.01
C LEU A 23 -10.23 15.92 -4.43
N LYS A 24 -9.30 16.26 -5.34
CA LYS A 24 -9.60 16.48 -6.76
C LYS A 24 -8.76 15.57 -7.64
N LYS A 25 -9.39 14.86 -8.57
CA LYS A 25 -8.67 14.15 -9.63
C LYS A 25 -8.15 15.19 -10.63
N ILE A 26 -6.84 15.30 -10.79
CA ILE A 26 -6.21 16.26 -11.71
C ILE A 26 -5.70 15.61 -12.99
N GLY A 27 -5.55 14.29 -13.01
CA GLY A 27 -5.12 13.59 -14.22
C GLY A 27 -5.09 12.08 -14.09
N THR A 28 -4.56 11.45 -15.13
CA THR A 28 -4.27 10.02 -15.18
C THR A 28 -2.94 9.80 -15.89
N ARG A 29 -2.19 8.80 -15.43
CA ARG A 29 -0.92 8.39 -16.04
C ARG A 29 -0.89 6.90 -16.27
N ASP A 30 -0.29 6.48 -17.38
CA ASP A 30 -0.04 5.07 -17.66
C ASP A 30 1.06 4.50 -16.78
N ILE A 31 0.82 3.32 -16.21
CA ILE A 31 1.75 2.58 -15.37
C ILE A 31 1.77 1.12 -15.80
N LYS A 32 2.89 0.44 -15.55
CA LYS A 32 3.02 -1.01 -15.73
C LYS A 32 3.03 -1.69 -14.37
N VAL A 33 2.04 -2.56 -14.12
CA VAL A 33 1.91 -3.32 -12.88
C VAL A 33 2.49 -4.72 -13.08
N PRO A 34 3.45 -5.15 -12.26
CA PRO A 34 3.99 -6.51 -12.34
C PRO A 34 2.94 -7.52 -11.86
N VAL A 35 2.82 -8.62 -12.59
CA VAL A 35 2.02 -9.81 -12.22
C VAL A 35 3.01 -10.88 -11.78
N TYR A 36 2.96 -11.24 -10.50
CA TYR A 36 3.86 -12.21 -9.91
C TYR A 36 3.38 -13.66 -10.11
N SER A 37 4.33 -14.60 -10.04
CA SER A 37 4.07 -16.04 -9.98
C SER A 37 3.23 -16.38 -8.74
N LYS A 38 2.59 -17.56 -8.72
CA LYS A 38 1.80 -18.01 -7.54
C LYS A 38 2.64 -18.00 -6.27
N ASP A 39 3.92 -18.28 -6.41
CA ASP A 39 4.88 -18.38 -5.31
C ASP A 39 5.39 -16.98 -4.90
N GLY A 40 5.15 -15.96 -5.73
CA GLY A 40 5.49 -14.56 -5.47
C GLY A 40 6.96 -14.21 -5.72
N SER A 41 7.75 -15.17 -6.20
CA SER A 41 9.19 -15.06 -6.41
C SER A 41 9.58 -14.32 -7.69
N GLU A 42 8.76 -14.41 -8.74
CA GLU A 42 9.13 -13.95 -10.08
C GLU A 42 8.00 -13.12 -10.72
N ILE A 43 8.40 -12.15 -11.55
CA ILE A 43 7.45 -11.37 -12.37
C ILE A 43 7.21 -12.17 -13.66
N VAL A 44 5.99 -12.67 -13.82
CA VAL A 44 5.59 -13.49 -14.98
C VAL A 44 5.16 -12.60 -16.16
N SER A 45 4.55 -11.46 -15.88
CA SER A 45 4.13 -10.52 -16.93
C SER A 45 3.93 -9.10 -16.40
N TRP A 46 3.85 -8.13 -17.30
CA TRP A 46 3.56 -6.73 -16.98
C TRP A 46 2.19 -6.34 -17.55
N LYS A 47 1.30 -5.84 -16.68
CA LYS A 47 -0.03 -5.37 -17.06
C LYS A 47 -0.04 -3.85 -17.19
N ASN A 48 -0.45 -3.35 -18.35
CA ASN A 48 -0.71 -1.92 -18.52
C ASN A 48 -1.94 -1.51 -17.71
N ALA A 49 -1.81 -0.46 -16.90
CA ALA A 49 -2.88 0.10 -16.09
C ALA A 49 -2.80 1.62 -16.07
N LYS A 50 -3.90 2.29 -15.72
CA LYS A 50 -3.94 3.74 -15.53
C LYS A 50 -4.02 4.07 -14.05
N ARG A 51 -3.17 4.98 -13.60
CA ARG A 51 -3.17 5.51 -12.23
C ARG A 51 -3.70 6.94 -12.24
N ASN A 52 -4.64 7.22 -11.35
CA ASN A 52 -5.14 8.58 -11.15
C ASN A 52 -4.13 9.42 -10.38
N ILE A 53 -3.97 10.68 -10.77
CA ILE A 53 -3.23 11.70 -10.05
C ILE A 53 -4.24 12.54 -9.26
N TRP A 54 -4.02 12.67 -7.96
CA TRP A 54 -4.90 13.36 -7.04
C TRP A 54 -4.22 14.58 -6.44
N GLU A 55 -4.96 15.68 -6.32
CA GLU A 55 -4.59 16.89 -5.60
C GLU A 55 -5.40 16.92 -4.29
N ILE A 56 -4.72 17.19 -3.18
CA ILE A 56 -5.35 17.42 -1.87
C ILE A 56 -5.30 18.91 -1.59
N LYS A 57 -6.40 19.49 -1.09
CA LYS A 57 -6.43 20.85 -0.54
C LYS A 57 -7.04 20.82 0.85
N ASN A 58 -6.35 21.40 1.82
CA ASN A 58 -6.92 21.63 3.15
C ASN A 58 -7.86 22.85 3.09
N LEU A 59 -9.09 22.70 3.59
CA LEU A 59 -10.11 23.75 3.63
C LEU A 59 -10.37 24.27 5.05
N SER A 60 -9.76 23.64 6.06
CA SER A 60 -9.95 24.00 7.47
C SER A 60 -9.04 25.12 7.94
N ARG A 61 -8.03 25.49 7.13
CA ARG A 61 -7.00 26.45 7.51
C ARG A 61 -6.71 27.37 6.33
N ASP A 62 -6.57 28.66 6.61
CA ASP A 62 -6.10 29.65 5.64
C ASP A 62 -4.58 29.52 5.49
N ILE A 63 -4.14 28.46 4.79
CA ILE A 63 -2.72 28.24 4.49
C ILE A 63 -2.47 28.75 3.08
N GLU A 64 -1.55 29.70 2.93
CA GLU A 64 -0.94 30.01 1.63
C GLU A 64 -0.07 28.81 1.21
N ILE A 65 -0.66 27.88 0.47
CA ILE A 65 0.06 26.71 -0.04
C ILE A 65 1.04 27.19 -1.11
N LYS A 66 2.33 27.26 -0.76
CA LYS A 66 3.40 27.34 -1.77
C LYS A 66 3.39 26.03 -2.54
N GLN A 67 2.96 26.08 -3.79
CA GLN A 67 3.08 24.95 -4.70
C GLN A 67 4.55 24.74 -5.02
N GLU A 68 5.25 23.94 -4.21
CA GLU A 68 6.46 23.30 -4.70
C GLU A 68 6.03 22.30 -5.76
N ILE A 69 6.34 22.63 -7.02
CA ILE A 69 6.17 21.72 -8.14
C ILE A 69 7.23 20.64 -7.93
N ASP A 70 6.80 19.55 -7.31
CA ASP A 70 7.61 18.34 -7.21
C ASP A 70 7.81 17.82 -8.63
N GLU A 71 8.95 18.10 -9.26
CA GLU A 71 9.28 17.65 -10.63
C GLU A 71 9.22 16.11 -10.73
N ASP A 72 9.43 15.42 -9.60
CA ASP A 72 9.32 13.96 -9.48
C ASP A 72 7.87 13.46 -9.38
N LYS A 73 6.84 14.32 -9.28
CA LYS A 73 5.42 13.89 -9.39
C LYS A 73 5.14 13.13 -10.69
N PHE A 74 5.94 13.40 -11.72
CA PHE A 74 5.87 12.76 -13.02
C PHE A 74 7.04 11.81 -13.30
N ALA A 75 7.84 11.43 -12.30
CA ALA A 75 8.84 10.36 -12.44
C ALA A 75 8.17 8.98 -12.58
N GLU A 76 8.75 8.07 -13.36
CA GLU A 76 8.18 6.74 -13.59
C GLU A 76 8.14 5.92 -12.29
N ILE A 77 6.95 5.44 -11.91
CA ILE A 77 6.77 4.69 -10.66
C ILE A 77 7.28 3.27 -10.85
N LYS A 78 8.45 2.96 -10.29
CA LYS A 78 9.01 1.61 -10.26
C LYS A 78 8.24 0.73 -9.28
N LEU A 79 7.52 -0.26 -9.80
CA LEU A 79 6.65 -1.13 -9.00
C LEU A 79 7.32 -2.44 -8.57
N ASP A 80 8.55 -2.68 -9.01
CA ASP A 80 9.36 -3.89 -8.87
C ASP A 80 10.46 -3.82 -7.80
N GLY A 81 10.58 -2.72 -7.04
CA GLY A 81 11.64 -2.58 -6.04
C GLY A 81 11.64 -3.69 -4.97
N GLU A 82 12.82 -4.22 -4.63
CA GLU A 82 13.00 -5.35 -3.69
C GLU A 82 12.31 -5.14 -2.34
N ILE A 83 12.39 -3.91 -1.78
CA ILE A 83 11.73 -3.56 -0.51
C ILE A 83 10.22 -3.74 -0.62
N ARG A 84 9.64 -3.31 -1.75
CA ARG A 84 8.20 -3.38 -2.00
C ARG A 84 7.74 -4.82 -2.21
N GLN A 85 8.55 -5.64 -2.88
CA GLN A 85 8.28 -7.07 -3.04
C GLN A 85 8.25 -7.80 -1.68
N ARG A 86 9.25 -7.56 -0.83
CA ARG A 86 9.31 -8.13 0.53
C ARG A 86 8.07 -7.75 1.36
N MET A 87 7.69 -6.48 1.34
CA MET A 87 6.50 -6.01 2.06
C MET A 87 5.20 -6.67 1.55
N HIS A 88 5.10 -6.88 0.23
CA HIS A 88 3.93 -7.51 -0.38
C HIS A 88 3.83 -9.00 -0.03
N ILE A 89 4.95 -9.73 -0.04
CA ILE A 89 5.00 -11.14 0.37
C ILE A 89 4.57 -11.27 1.83
N LYS A 90 5.16 -10.47 2.73
CA LYS A 90 4.82 -10.47 4.15
C LYS A 90 3.33 -10.18 4.38
N SER A 91 2.79 -9.15 3.74
CA SER A 91 1.36 -8.80 3.86
C SER A 91 0.45 -9.92 3.34
N ARG A 92 0.87 -10.62 2.27
CA ARG A 92 0.13 -11.77 1.72
C ARG A 92 0.13 -12.95 2.68
N GLU A 93 1.27 -13.25 3.30
CA GLU A 93 1.40 -14.32 4.29
C GLU A 93 0.54 -14.04 5.53
N GLU A 94 0.56 -12.82 6.05
CA GLU A 94 -0.28 -12.37 7.16
C GLU A 94 -1.77 -12.52 6.84
N PHE A 95 -2.19 -12.02 5.68
CA PHE A 95 -3.59 -12.15 5.23
C PHE A 95 -4.01 -13.62 5.08
N ASN A 96 -3.18 -14.45 4.45
CA ASN A 96 -3.47 -15.87 4.27
C ASN A 96 -3.55 -16.60 5.61
N HIS A 97 -2.68 -16.25 6.55
CA HIS A 97 -2.72 -16.80 7.90
C HIS A 97 -4.04 -16.47 8.59
N GLU A 98 -4.42 -15.19 8.63
CA GLU A 98 -5.68 -14.74 9.25
C GLU A 98 -6.91 -15.34 8.56
N LYS A 99 -6.93 -15.35 7.23
CA LYS A 99 -8.00 -15.97 6.44
C LYS A 99 -8.14 -17.46 6.78
N ASN A 100 -7.03 -18.19 6.83
CA ASN A 100 -7.07 -19.64 7.10
C ASN A 100 -7.50 -19.95 8.52
N LEU A 101 -7.20 -19.10 9.51
CA LEU A 101 -7.73 -19.24 10.87
C LEU A 101 -9.27 -19.10 10.92
N ILE A 102 -9.85 -18.29 10.03
CA ILE A 102 -11.29 -18.04 9.97
C ILE A 102 -12.02 -19.11 9.15
N VAL A 103 -11.46 -19.50 8.01
CA VAL A 103 -12.14 -20.34 7.01
C VAL A 103 -11.82 -21.83 7.19
N ASP A 104 -10.62 -22.18 7.64
CA ASP A 104 -10.16 -23.57 7.75
C ASP A 104 -10.04 -23.99 9.22
N THR A 105 -11.03 -24.74 9.69
CA THR A 105 -11.09 -25.27 11.06
C THR A 105 -9.93 -26.23 11.38
N GLU A 106 -9.41 -26.99 10.42
CA GLU A 106 -8.27 -27.88 10.64
C GLU A 106 -6.96 -27.10 10.78
N TYR A 107 -6.82 -26.03 9.99
CA TYR A 107 -5.67 -25.13 10.10
C TYR A 107 -5.64 -24.44 11.47
N LYS A 108 -6.80 -23.96 11.95
CA LYS A 108 -6.95 -23.35 13.28
C LYS A 108 -6.54 -24.30 14.41
N LEU A 109 -7.08 -25.52 14.44
CA LEU A 109 -6.76 -26.52 15.47
C LEU A 109 -5.26 -26.87 15.50
N ARG A 110 -4.64 -27.05 14.32
CA ARG A 110 -3.19 -27.30 14.22
C ARG A 110 -2.36 -26.13 14.75
N HIS A 111 -2.80 -24.90 14.49
CA HIS A 111 -2.09 -23.71 14.94
C HIS A 111 -2.18 -23.52 16.46
N GLU A 112 -3.37 -23.70 17.05
CA GLU A 112 -3.58 -23.64 18.50
C GLU A 112 -2.76 -24.71 19.24
N HIS A 113 -2.73 -25.94 18.71
CA HIS A 113 -1.92 -27.03 19.27
C HIS A 113 -0.42 -26.69 19.26
N LYS A 114 0.10 -26.12 18.17
CA LYS A 114 1.50 -25.66 18.10
C LYS A 114 1.81 -24.53 19.09
N GLN A 115 0.90 -23.56 19.26
CA GLN A 115 1.10 -22.49 20.23
C GLN A 115 1.16 -23.01 21.67
N ASN A 116 0.31 -23.99 21.99
CA ASN A 116 0.28 -24.62 23.31
C ASN A 116 1.56 -25.42 23.60
N LEU A 117 2.08 -26.15 22.62
CA LEU A 117 3.39 -26.82 22.71
C LEU A 117 4.54 -25.83 22.96
N THR A 118 4.53 -24.69 22.26
CA THR A 118 5.60 -23.68 22.39
C THR A 118 5.58 -22.98 23.74
N ARG A 119 4.40 -22.86 24.37
CA ARG A 119 4.24 -22.30 25.72
C ARG A 119 4.61 -23.27 26.84
N SER A 120 4.53 -24.57 26.59
CA SER A 120 4.82 -25.61 27.59
C SER A 120 6.32 -25.96 27.70
N ILE A 121 7.16 -25.41 26.82
CA ILE A 121 8.62 -25.64 26.77
C ILE A 121 9.40 -24.41 27.31
N LYS A 122 8.70 -23.36 27.78
CA LYS A 122 9.27 -22.22 28.51
C LYS A 122 8.91 -22.31 29.99
#